data_AF-A0A662MIA6-F1
#
_entry.id   AF-A0A662MIA6-F1
#
_cell.length_a   1.000
_cell.length_b   1.000
_cell.length_c   1.000
_cell.angle_alpha   90.00
_cell.angle_beta   90.00
_cell.angle_gamma   90.00
#
_symmetry.space_group_name_H-M   'P 1'
#
loop_
_entity.id
_entity.type
_entity.pdbx_description
1 polymer ?
#
loop_
_entity_poly.entity_id
_entity_poly.type
_entity_poly.pdbx_seq_one_letter_code
_entity_poly.pdbx_strand_id
1 'polypeptide(L)'
;RLLTECFLAHPTRAFTVDELLDLLGLGKNRSTLYYYLNKLKGYELLDEVQVELEEPLGEGERKKTRKAYRLKFGDFRMAFNITLKKAESVLDVYRDNVDHLAKLLKDSL
;
A
#
# COMPACT_ATOMS: atom_id res chain seq x y z
N ARG A 1 -15.22 0.03 -10.40
CA ARG A 1 -15.94 -0.12 -9.12
C ARG A 1 -15.00 0.09 -7.93
N LEU A 2 -14.23 -0.89 -7.43
CA LEU A 2 -13.33 -0.71 -6.27
C LEU A 2 -12.46 0.56 -6.33
N LEU A 3 -11.72 0.74 -7.43
CA LEU A 3 -10.85 1.91 -7.57
C LEU A 3 -11.66 3.21 -7.68
N THR A 4 -12.65 3.25 -8.57
CA THR A 4 -13.39 4.47 -8.94
C THR A 4 -14.39 4.92 -7.88
N GLU A 5 -15.22 4.00 -7.39
CA GLU A 5 -16.33 4.28 -6.45
C GLU A 5 -15.86 4.37 -4.99
N CYS A 6 -14.76 3.71 -4.62
CA CYS A 6 -14.26 3.75 -3.25
C CYS A 6 -13.07 4.70 -3.11
N PHE A 7 -11.94 4.39 -3.75
CA PHE A 7 -10.69 5.11 -3.49
C PHE A 7 -10.58 6.46 -4.21
N LEU A 8 -11.00 6.57 -5.47
CA LEU A 8 -10.94 7.84 -6.21
C LEU A 8 -12.03 8.82 -5.76
N ALA A 9 -13.22 8.32 -5.48
CA ALA A 9 -14.30 9.15 -4.94
C ALA A 9 -13.99 9.67 -3.53
N HIS A 10 -13.18 8.94 -2.76
CA HIS A 10 -12.80 9.31 -1.39
C HIS A 10 -11.28 9.12 -1.14
N PRO A 11 -10.40 9.96 -1.73
CA PRO A 11 -8.95 9.75 -1.73
C PRO A 11 -8.30 9.71 -0.35
N THR A 12 -8.90 10.37 0.65
CA THR A 12 -8.37 10.46 2.01
C THR A 12 -8.98 9.46 2.97
N ARG A 13 -10.06 8.76 2.57
CA ARG A 13 -10.80 7.83 3.43
C ARG A 13 -10.13 6.45 3.45
N ALA A 14 -10.09 5.85 4.64
CA ALA A 14 -9.78 4.45 4.80
C ALA A 14 -11.08 3.62 4.81
N PHE A 15 -11.06 2.50 4.09
CA PHE A 15 -12.18 1.57 4.02
C PHE A 15 -11.76 0.22 4.59
N THR A 16 -12.55 -0.30 5.53
CA THR A 16 -12.41 -1.66 6.02
C THR A 16 -12.79 -2.68 4.93
N VAL A 17 -12.33 -3.92 5.09
CA VAL A 17 -12.67 -5.00 4.17
C VAL A 17 -14.18 -5.23 4.10
N ASP A 18 -14.86 -5.16 5.25
CA ASP A 18 -16.31 -5.38 5.32
C ASP A 18 -17.06 -4.27 4.59
N GLU A 19 -16.71 -2.99 4.80
CA GLU A 19 -17.31 -1.86 4.05
C GLU A 19 -17.12 -2.01 2.54
N LEU A 20 -15.94 -2.44 2.09
CA LEU A 20 -15.67 -2.63 0.66
C LEU A 20 -16.52 -3.77 0.07
N LEU A 21 -16.74 -4.86 0.82
CA LEU A 21 -17.61 -5.95 0.37
C LEU A 21 -19.06 -5.47 0.21
N ASP A 22 -19.54 -4.69 1.16
CA ASP A 22 -20.91 -4.16 1.16
C ASP A 22 -21.11 -3.15 0.02
N LEU A 23 -20.21 -2.15 -0.10
CA LEU A 23 -20.27 -1.13 -1.16
C LEU A 23 -20.20 -1.72 -2.57
N LEU A 24 -19.42 -2.79 -2.74
CA LEU A 24 -19.24 -3.43 -4.04
C LEU A 24 -20.30 -4.50 -4.33
N GLY A 25 -21.13 -4.87 -3.35
CA GLY A 25 -22.11 -5.94 -3.48
C GLY A 25 -21.46 -7.31 -3.70
N LEU A 26 -20.28 -7.54 -3.12
CA LEU A 26 -19.51 -8.78 -3.29
C LEU A 26 -19.91 -9.88 -2.29
N GLY A 27 -20.79 -9.57 -1.33
CA GLY A 27 -21.20 -10.49 -0.27
C GLY A 27 -19.98 -11.01 0.50
N LYS A 28 -19.84 -12.34 0.63
CA LYS A 28 -18.72 -12.96 1.37
C LYS A 28 -17.47 -13.23 0.52
N ASN A 29 -17.40 -12.73 -0.72
CA ASN A 29 -16.28 -13.03 -1.63
C ASN A 29 -15.01 -12.19 -1.33
N ARG A 30 -14.41 -12.47 -0.17
CA ARG A 30 -13.16 -11.83 0.31
C ARG A 30 -11.98 -12.11 -0.60
N SER A 31 -11.90 -13.30 -1.20
CA SER A 31 -10.78 -13.69 -2.07
C SER A 31 -10.66 -12.78 -3.29
N THR A 32 -11.78 -12.46 -3.93
CA THR A 32 -11.80 -11.55 -5.08
C THR A 32 -11.42 -10.14 -4.67
N LEU A 33 -11.94 -9.64 -3.55
CA LEU A 33 -11.58 -8.32 -3.04
C LEU A 33 -10.07 -8.23 -2.72
N TYR A 34 -9.53 -9.21 -2.00
CA TYR A 34 -8.11 -9.23 -1.65
C TYR A 34 -7.21 -9.34 -2.89
N TYR A 35 -7.62 -10.07 -3.93
CA TYR A 35 -6.87 -10.11 -5.18
C TYR A 35 -6.66 -8.70 -5.77
N TYR A 36 -7.73 -7.89 -5.85
CA TYR A 36 -7.63 -6.54 -6.38
C TYR A 36 -6.93 -5.57 -5.43
N LEU A 37 -7.14 -5.68 -4.12
CA LEU A 37 -6.43 -4.87 -3.13
C LEU A 37 -4.91 -5.15 -3.18
N ASN A 38 -4.52 -6.41 -3.28
CA ASN A 38 -3.11 -6.80 -3.39
C ASN A 38 -2.49 -6.33 -4.71
N LYS A 39 -3.23 -6.35 -5.82
CA LYS A 39 -2.75 -5.73 -7.07
C LYS A 39 -2.48 -4.24 -6.89
N LEU A 40 -3.41 -3.49 -6.34
CA LEU A 40 -3.25 -2.05 -6.13
C LEU A 40 -2.12 -1.72 -5.14
N LYS A 41 -1.95 -2.53 -4.09
CA LYS A 41 -0.80 -2.44 -3.19
C LYS A 41 0.52 -2.76 -3.90
N GLY A 42 0.56 -3.75 -4.78
CA GLY A 42 1.75 -4.10 -5.56
C GLY A 42 2.21 -2.96 -6.48
N TYR A 43 1.30 -2.05 -6.84
CA TYR A 43 1.62 -0.81 -7.56
C TYR A 43 1.94 0.38 -6.63
N GLU A 44 2.08 0.15 -5.33
CA GLU A 44 2.28 1.18 -4.31
C GLU A 44 1.14 2.24 -4.26
N LEU A 45 -0.07 1.90 -4.71
CA LEU A 45 -1.18 2.86 -4.78
C LEU A 45 -2.02 2.90 -3.51
N LEU A 46 -1.98 1.85 -2.68
CA LEU A 46 -2.75 1.78 -1.44
C LEU A 46 -1.84 1.59 -0.23
N ASP A 47 -2.23 2.21 0.87
CA ASP A 47 -1.72 1.88 2.19
C ASP A 47 -2.68 0.94 2.91
N GLU A 48 -2.11 0.02 3.67
CA GLU A 48 -2.82 -0.81 4.63
C GLU A 48 -2.68 -0.16 6.01
N VAL A 49 -3.80 0.15 6.65
CA VAL A 49 -3.85 0.86 7.94
C VAL A 49 -4.73 0.10 8.94
N GLN A 50 -4.56 0.41 10.22
CA GLN A 50 -5.45 -0.04 11.28
C GLN A 50 -6.35 1.14 11.67
N VAL A 51 -7.67 0.92 11.66
CA VAL A 51 -8.67 1.91 12.12
C VAL A 51 -9.30 1.41 13.42
N GLU A 52 -9.47 2.30 14.39
CA GLU A 52 -10.17 1.98 15.63
C GLU A 52 -11.68 1.83 15.35
N LEU A 53 -12.30 0.82 15.96
CA LEU A 53 -13.75 0.71 16.01
C LEU A 53 -14.29 1.62 17.10
N GLU A 54 -15.39 2.31 16.81
CA GLU A 54 -16.12 3.15 17.77
C GLU A 54 -16.94 2.34 18.79
N GLU A 55 -16.90 1.00 18.74
CA GLU A 55 -17.61 0.17 19.70
C GLU A 55 -17.12 0.46 21.13
N PRO A 56 -18.02 0.82 22.07
CA PRO A 56 -17.64 1.04 23.45
C PRO A 56 -17.20 -0.30 24.04
N LEU A 57 -15.91 -0.40 24.31
CA LEU A 57 -15.40 -1.47 25.17
C LEU A 57 -15.46 -0.97 26.61
N GLY A 58 -15.70 -1.88 27.56
CA GLY A 58 -15.76 -1.55 28.98
C GLY A 58 -14.52 -0.80 29.46
N GLU A 59 -14.63 -0.06 30.57
CA GLU A 59 -13.50 0.67 31.18
C GLU A 59 -12.28 -0.27 31.33
N GLY A 60 -11.17 0.07 30.66
CA GLY A 60 -9.91 -0.67 30.71
C GLY A 60 -9.61 -1.57 29.51
N GLU A 61 -10.53 -1.74 28.56
CA GLU A 61 -10.29 -2.54 27.35
C GLU A 61 -9.68 -1.72 26.21
N ARG A 62 -8.66 -2.29 25.54
CA ARG A 62 -8.04 -1.68 24.35
C ARG A 62 -9.04 -1.64 23.20
N LYS A 63 -9.27 -0.44 22.63
CA LYS A 63 -10.09 -0.25 21.41
C LYS A 63 -9.75 -1.30 20.35
N LYS A 64 -10.76 -2.02 19.87
CA LYS A 64 -10.60 -3.01 18.80
C LYS A 64 -10.22 -2.26 17.53
N THR A 65 -9.18 -2.71 16.84
CA THR A 65 -8.78 -2.18 15.54
C THR A 65 -9.19 -3.12 14.41
N ARG A 66 -9.53 -2.57 13.25
CA ARG A 66 -9.73 -3.32 12.01
C ARG A 66 -8.77 -2.87 10.93
N LYS A 67 -8.43 -3.84 10.10
CA LYS A 67 -7.67 -3.64 8.87
C LYS A 67 -8.51 -2.83 7.88
N ALA A 68 -7.92 -1.76 7.36
CA ALA A 68 -8.48 -0.91 6.34
C ALA A 68 -7.45 -0.54 5.26
N TYR A 69 -7.95 -0.05 4.14
CA TYR A 69 -7.17 0.35 2.99
C TYR A 69 -7.54 1.77 2.58
N ARG A 70 -6.53 2.57 2.22
CA ARG A 70 -6.72 3.93 1.71
C ARG A 70 -5.80 4.21 0.54
N LEU A 71 -6.11 5.24 -0.24
CA LEU A 71 -5.20 5.72 -1.28
C LEU A 71 -3.90 6.21 -0.63
N LYS A 72 -2.77 5.71 -1.11
CA LYS A 72 -1.46 6.11 -0.62
C LYS A 72 -1.25 7.60 -0.93
N PHE A 73 -0.98 8.38 0.12
CA PHE A 73 -0.88 9.85 0.10
C PHE A 73 -2.11 10.63 -0.42
N GLY A 74 -3.21 9.96 -0.81
CA GLY A 74 -4.32 10.62 -1.51
C GLY A 74 -3.95 11.13 -2.90
N ASP A 75 -2.74 10.83 -3.41
CA ASP A 75 -2.20 11.37 -4.66
C ASP A 75 -1.27 10.35 -5.34
N PHE A 76 -1.66 9.90 -6.53
CA PHE A 76 -0.88 8.96 -7.33
C PHE A 76 0.46 9.50 -7.80
N ARG A 77 0.57 10.81 -8.09
CA ARG A 77 1.84 11.41 -8.50
C ARG A 77 2.81 11.40 -7.34
N MET A 78 2.34 11.71 -6.13
CA MET A 78 3.16 11.62 -4.93
C MET A 78 3.60 10.17 -4.65
N ALA A 79 2.67 9.21 -4.74
CA ALA A 79 2.98 7.79 -4.60
C ALA A 79 4.04 7.33 -5.62
N PHE A 80 3.87 7.68 -6.89
CA PHE A 80 4.81 7.34 -7.96
C PHE A 80 6.18 7.98 -7.76
N ASN A 81 6.24 9.27 -7.40
CA ASN A 81 7.50 9.97 -7.15
C ASN A 81 8.32 9.31 -6.03
N ILE A 82 7.66 8.78 -5.00
CA ILE A 82 8.33 8.06 -3.93
C ILE A 82 8.86 6.71 -4.42
N THR A 83 8.09 5.98 -5.22
CA THR A 83 8.54 4.73 -5.84
C THR A 83 9.72 4.97 -6.77
N LEU A 84 9.69 6.04 -7.58
CA LEU A 84 10.78 6.43 -8.46
C LEU A 84 12.06 6.71 -7.66
N LYS A 85 11.99 7.53 -6.61
CA LYS A 85 13.13 7.82 -5.74
C LYS A 85 13.73 6.56 -5.10
N LYS A 86 12.89 5.61 -4.68
CA LYS A 86 13.37 4.31 -4.17
C LYS A 86 14.11 3.53 -5.25
N ALA A 87 13.59 3.49 -6.46
CA ALA A 87 14.21 2.79 -7.58
C ALA A 87 15.58 3.41 -7.95
N GLU A 88 15.65 4.74 -8.02
CA GLU A 88 16.90 5.47 -8.25
C GLU A 88 17.95 5.12 -7.19
N SER A 89 17.57 5.13 -5.91
CA SER A 89 18.47 4.76 -4.81
C SER A 89 18.99 3.31 -4.92
N VAL A 90 18.15 2.36 -5.34
CA VAL A 90 18.58 0.97 -5.56
C VAL A 90 19.57 0.88 -6.74
N LEU A 91 19.32 1.63 -7.81
CA LEU A 91 20.21 1.67 -8.97
C LEU A 91 21.55 2.30 -8.64
N ASP A 92 21.58 3.33 -7.79
CA ASP A 92 22.82 3.94 -7.32
C ASP A 92 23.67 2.93 -6.55
N VAL A 93 23.07 2.17 -5.62
CA VAL A 93 23.78 1.10 -4.90
C VAL A 93 24.30 0.02 -5.85
N TYR A 94 23.50 -0.36 -6.85
CA TYR A 94 23.93 -1.34 -7.85
C TYR A 94 25.13 -0.82 -8.66
N ARG A 95 25.10 0.44 -9.09
CA ARG A 95 26.21 1.09 -9.80
C ARG A 95 27.47 1.09 -8.94
N ASP A 96 27.38 1.52 -7.69
CA ASP A 96 28.53 1.59 -6.78
C ASP A 96 29.17 0.19 -6.59
N ASN A 97 28.35 -0.86 -6.49
CA ASN A 97 28.83 -2.23 -6.41
C ASN A 97 29.53 -2.68 -7.71
N VAL A 98 28.96 -2.38 -8.87
CA VAL A 98 29.56 -2.72 -10.17
C VAL A 98 30.89 -1.98 -10.36
N ASP A 99 30.94 -0.69 -10.03
CA ASP A 99 32.15 0.12 -10.13
C ASP A 99 33.26 -0.42 -9.20
N HIS A 100 32.89 -0.83 -7.98
CA HIS A 100 33.82 -1.47 -7.06
C HIS A 100 34.38 -2.79 -7.62
N LEU A 101 33.52 -3.67 -8.12
CA LEU A 101 33.94 -4.94 -8.73
C LEU A 101 34.80 -4.72 -9.97
N ALA A 102 34.46 -3.74 -10.81
CA ALA A 102 35.24 -3.39 -11.99
C ALA A 102 36.64 -2.89 -11.63
N LYS A 103 36.78 -2.16 -10.52
CA LYS A 103 38.09 -1.76 -9.98
C LYS A 103 38.91 -2.97 -9.53
N LEU A 104 38.32 -3.86 -8.73
CA LEU A 104 39.01 -5.08 -8.27
C LEU A 104 39.49 -5.96 -9.43
N LEU A 105 38.71 -6.06 -10.50
CA LEU A 105 39.11 -6.81 -11.69
C LEU A 105 40.34 -6.19 -12.38
N LYS A 106 40.37 -4.86 -12.53
CA LYS A 106 41.52 -4.15 -13.11
C LYS A 106 42.78 -4.32 -12.28
N ASP A 107 42.66 -4.27 -10.95
CA ASP A 107 43.79 -4.40 -10.03
C ASP A 107 44.34 -5.86 -9.98
N SER A 108 43.57 -6.84 -10.49
CA SER A 108 43.94 -8.26 -10.54
C SER A 108 44.66 -8.71 -11.82
N LEU A 109 44.78 -7.81 -12.81
CA LEU A 109 45.41 -8.03 -14.12
C LEU A 109 46.78 -7.34 -14.19
#